data_AF-A0A6V7IKJ5-F1
#
_entry.id   AF-A0A6V7IKJ5-F1
#
_cell.length_a   1.000
_cell.length_b   1.000
_cell.length_c   1.000
_cell.angle_alpha   90.00
_cell.angle_beta   90.00
_cell.angle_gamma   90.00
#
_symmetry.space_group_name_H-M   'P 1'
#
loop_
_entity.id
_entity.type
_entity.pdbx_description
1 polymer ?
#
loop_
_entity_poly.entity_id
_entity_poly.type
_entity_poly.pdbx_seq_one_letter_code
_entity_poly.pdbx_strand_id
1 'polypeptide(L)' 'CNSPGGDSCQHASRKRRRGMIEKKRRDRINASLGELRRLVPAAARDPHSGKLEKAEILQLTVEHLRTLRNK' A
#
# COMPACT_ATOMS: atom_id res chain seq x y z
N CYS A 1 22.31 37.45 16.35
CA CYS A 1 20.97 37.83 15.84
C CYS A 1 20.03 36.63 15.99
N ASN A 2 19.21 36.61 17.04
CA ASN A 2 18.29 35.51 17.35
C ASN A 2 16.91 35.87 16.78
N SER A 3 16.64 35.49 15.53
CA SER A 3 15.37 35.79 14.86
C SER A 3 14.39 34.62 15.05
N PRO A 4 13.19 34.82 15.63
CA PRO A 4 12.24 33.73 15.92
C PRO A 4 11.39 33.28 14.70
N GLY A 5 11.74 33.69 13.48
CA GLY A 5 10.93 33.45 12.27
C GLY A 5 11.34 32.27 11.37
N GLY A 6 12.42 31.55 11.69
CA GLY A 6 13.05 30.57 10.78
C GLY A 6 12.61 29.11 10.90
N ASP A 7 11.86 28.75 11.94
CA ASP A 7 11.57 27.35 12.29
C ASP A 7 10.32 26.79 11.58
N SER A 8 9.29 27.64 11.39
CA SER A 8 8.01 27.27 10.77
C SER A 8 8.14 26.83 9.30
N CYS A 9 8.99 27.49 8.52
CA CYS A 9 9.25 27.15 7.12
C CYS A 9 9.96 25.79 6.96
N GLN A 10 10.90 25.49 7.85
CA GLN A 10 11.64 24.22 7.84
C GLN A 10 10.73 23.06 8.29
N HIS A 11 9.90 23.30 9.30
CA HIS A 11 8.89 22.33 9.75
C HIS A 11 7.86 22.01 8.65
N ALA A 12 7.39 23.02 7.91
CA ALA A 12 6.50 22.81 6.77
C ALA A 12 7.18 22.01 5.64
N SER A 13 8.45 22.27 5.34
CA SER A 13 9.23 21.52 4.34
C SER A 13 9.43 20.05 4.72
N ARG A 14 9.78 19.79 5.99
CA ARG A 14 9.89 18.43 6.55
C ARG A 14 8.53 17.70 6.49
N LYS A 15 7.43 18.38 6.80
CA LYS A 15 6.07 17.82 6.74
C LYS A 15 5.66 17.48 5.30
N ARG A 16 5.94 18.36 4.33
CA ARG A 16 5.71 18.10 2.90
C ARG A 16 6.51 16.89 2.41
N ARG A 17 7.79 16.80 2.77
CA ARG A 17 8.66 15.67 2.41
C ARG A 17 8.15 14.34 3.00
N ARG A 18 7.76 14.34 4.28
CA ARG A 18 7.12 13.18 4.92
C ARG A 18 5.85 12.76 4.19
N GLY A 19 5.00 13.71 3.80
CA GLY A 19 3.79 13.44 3.02
C GLY A 19 4.06 12.80 1.67
N MET A 20 5.10 13.25 0.96
CA MET A 20 5.51 12.67 -0.33
C MET A 20 6.02 11.22 -0.18
N ILE A 21 6.84 10.95 0.84
CA ILE A 21 7.35 9.61 1.14
C ILE A 21 6.18 8.66 1.44
N GLU A 22 5.24 9.10 2.28
CA GLU A 22 4.07 8.28 2.62
C GLU A 22 3.14 8.07 1.42
N LYS A 23 2.97 9.08 0.56
CA LYS A 23 2.25 8.93 -0.71
C LYS A 23 2.89 7.82 -1.55
N LYS A 24 4.21 7.89 -1.79
CA LYS A 24 4.93 6.87 -2.57
C LYS A 24 4.83 5.47 -1.93
N ARG A 25 4.85 5.39 -0.60
CA ARG A 25 4.64 4.12 0.12
C ARG A 25 3.25 3.55 -0.13
N ARG A 26 2.20 4.37 0.01
CA ARG A 26 0.81 3.98 -0.24
C ARG A 26 0.58 3.55 -1.69
N ASP A 27 1.16 4.29 -2.65
CA ASP A 27 1.05 3.96 -4.07
C ASP A 27 1.66 2.59 -4.37
N ARG A 28 2.85 2.30 -3.82
CA ARG A 28 3.48 0.98 -3.93
C ARG A 28 2.61 -0.14 -3.35
N ILE A 29 2.05 0.07 -2.15
CA ILE A 29 1.17 -0.92 -1.50
C ILE A 29 -0.07 -1.18 -2.37
N ASN A 30 -0.71 -0.14 -2.88
CA ASN A 30 -1.90 -0.27 -3.72
C ASN A 30 -1.57 -0.96 -5.05
N ALA A 31 -0.41 -0.67 -5.66
CA ALA A 31 0.04 -1.35 -6.86
C ALA A 31 0.23 -2.85 -6.62
N SER A 32 0.93 -3.23 -5.53
CA SER A 32 1.10 -4.64 -5.15
C SER A 32 -0.24 -5.34 -4.89
N LEU A 33 -1.18 -4.71 -4.18
CA LEU A 33 -2.53 -5.28 -3.99
C LEU A 33 -3.27 -5.49 -5.32
N GLY A 34 -3.10 -4.57 -6.27
CA GLY A 34 -3.65 -4.71 -7.63
C GLY A 34 -3.03 -5.89 -8.39
N GLU A 35 -1.73 -6.12 -8.26
CA GLU A 35 -1.05 -7.29 -8.82
C GLU A 35 -1.52 -8.59 -8.16
N LEU A 36 -1.59 -8.63 -6.83
CA LEU A 36 -2.06 -9.81 -6.09
C LEU A 36 -3.47 -10.23 -6.51
N ARG A 37 -4.38 -9.27 -6.74
CA ARG A 37 -5.72 -9.56 -7.27
C ARG A 37 -5.71 -10.27 -8.61
N ARG A 38 -4.71 -10.02 -9.46
CA ARG A 38 -4.59 -10.67 -10.78
C ARG A 38 -3.86 -12.01 -10.71
N LEU A 39 -2.89 -12.13 -9.81
CA LEU A 39 -2.02 -13.30 -9.71
C LEU A 39 -2.62 -14.43 -8.86
N VAL A 40 -3.42 -14.08 -7.85
CA VAL A 40 -4.02 -15.07 -6.94
C VAL A 40 -5.29 -15.63 -7.58
N PRO A 41 -5.38 -16.95 -7.88
CA PRO A 41 -6.51 -17.50 -8.64
C PRO A 41 -7.88 -17.26 -8.01
N ALA A 42 -7.98 -17.33 -6.67
CA ALA A 42 -9.23 -17.07 -5.96
C ALA A 42 -9.66 -15.60 -6.05
N ALA A 43 -8.70 -14.66 -5.99
CA ALA A 43 -8.99 -13.23 -6.12
C ALA A 43 -9.28 -12.82 -7.58
N ALA A 44 -8.64 -13.48 -8.55
CA ALA A 44 -8.76 -13.17 -9.96
C ALA A 44 -10.08 -13.68 -10.57
N ARG A 45 -10.60 -14.80 -10.07
CA ARG A 45 -11.84 -15.43 -10.58
C ARG A 45 -13.11 -14.83 -9.98
N ASP A 46 -13.01 -13.95 -8.99
CA ASP A 46 -14.16 -13.28 -8.41
C ASP A 46 -14.77 -12.29 -9.44
N PRO A 47 -16.07 -12.41 -9.80
CA PRO A 47 -16.75 -11.46 -10.68
C PRO A 47 -16.74 -10.02 -10.14
N HIS A 48 -16.65 -9.88 -8.82
CA HIS A 48 -16.51 -8.65 -8.06
C HIS A 48 -15.06 -8.41 -7.64
N SER A 49 -14.08 -9.02 -8.31
CA SER A 49 -12.65 -8.80 -8.05
C SER A 49 -12.37 -7.30 -7.92
N GLY A 50 -13.01 -6.47 -8.76
CA GLY A 50 -13.16 -5.01 -8.70
C GLY A 50 -13.24 -4.38 -7.30
N LYS A 51 -14.05 -4.98 -6.43
CA LYS A 51 -14.51 -4.50 -5.12
C LYS A 51 -13.89 -5.23 -3.93
N LEU A 52 -13.02 -6.23 -4.15
CA LEU A 52 -12.40 -6.98 -3.07
C LEU A 52 -11.73 -6.06 -2.05
N GLU A 53 -12.00 -6.32 -0.78
CA GLU A 53 -11.42 -5.55 0.32
C GLU A 53 -9.93 -5.86 0.46
N LYS A 54 -9.15 -4.91 1.01
CA LYS A 54 -7.71 -5.10 1.17
C LYS A 54 -7.37 -6.30 2.06
N ALA A 55 -8.15 -6.52 3.12
CA ALA A 55 -7.96 -7.65 4.03
C ALA A 55 -8.20 -8.98 3.32
N GLU A 56 -9.23 -9.05 2.48
CA GLU A 56 -9.58 -10.23 1.71
C GLU A 56 -8.50 -10.60 0.69
N ILE A 57 -7.98 -9.61 -0.06
CA ILE A 57 -6.85 -9.83 -0.99
C ILE A 57 -5.65 -10.43 -0.26
N LEU A 58 -5.30 -9.90 0.91
CA LEU A 58 -4.18 -10.40 1.72
C LEU A 58 -4.45 -11.83 2.21
N GLN A 59 -5.66 -12.12 2.67
CA GLN A 59 -6.05 -13.45 3.16
C GLN A 59 -5.98 -14.51 2.04
N LEU A 60 -6.59 -14.25 0.89
CA LEU A 60 -6.56 -15.14 -0.28
C LEU A 60 -5.12 -15.37 -0.77
N THR A 61 -4.28 -14.33 -0.73
CA THR A 61 -2.86 -14.46 -1.06
C THR A 61 -2.14 -15.41 -0.11
N VAL A 62 -2.34 -15.26 1.21
CA VAL A 62 -1.70 -16.13 2.22
C VAL A 62 -2.14 -17.58 2.05
N GLU A 63 -3.42 -17.84 1.82
CA GLU A 63 -3.95 -19.17 1.58
C GLU A 63 -3.35 -19.80 0.32
N HIS A 64 -3.25 -19.04 -0.77
CA HIS A 64 -2.62 -19.49 -2.00
C HIS A 64 -1.15 -19.87 -1.78
N LEU A 65 -0.38 -19.06 -1.06
CA LEU A 65 1.02 -19.34 -0.73
C LEU A 65 1.18 -20.58 0.16
N ARG A 66 0.29 -20.79 1.14
CA ARG A 66 0.28 -22.03 1.95
C ARG A 66 0.03 -23.25 1.07
N THR A 67 -0.93 -23.15 0.16
CA THR A 67 -1.25 -24.23 -0.79
C THR A 67 -0.06 -24.56 -1.69
N LEU A 68 0.69 -23.55 -2.17
CA LEU A 68 1.90 -23.76 -2.98
C LEU A 68 3.04 -24.40 -2.19
N ARG A 69 3.17 -24.09 -0.89
CA ARG A 69 4.23 -24.64 -0.04
C ARG A 69 3.96 -26.06 0.46
N ASN A 70 2.68 -26.44 0.52
CA ASN A 70 2.22 -27.76 0.97
C ASN A 70 1.99 -28.75 -0.19
N LYS A 71 2.37 -28.38 -1.42
CA LYS A 71 2.49 -29.25 -2.59
C LYS A 71 3.94 -29.68 -2.75
#